data_AF-A0A7C1GHM6-F1
#
_entry.id   AF-A0A7C1GHM6-F1
#
_cell.length_a   1.000
_cell.length_b   1.000
_cell.length_c   1.000
_cell.angle_alpha   90.00
_cell.angle_beta   90.00
_cell.angle_gamma   90.00
#
_symmetry.space_group_name_H-M   'P 1'
#
loop_
_entity.id
_entity.type
_entity.pdbx_description
1 polymer ?
#
loop_
_entity_poly.entity_id
_entity_poly.type
_entity_poly.pdbx_seq_one_letter_code
_entity_poly.pdbx_strand_id
1 'polypeptide(L)' 'MSGTFQLKNRDELKRRMLEVFRDQISGLPEDFRDIFADDMVTAFQNRLLILTKIQSEKLTEKKD' A
#
# COMPACT_ATOMS: atom_id res chain seq x y z
N MET A 1 15.17 -16.21 -0.10
CA MET A 1 14.71 -15.16 -1.03
C MET A 1 14.30 -13.95 -0.21
N SER A 2 15.15 -12.93 -0.08
CA SER A 2 14.72 -11.65 0.49
C SER A 2 13.84 -10.97 -0.57
N GLY A 3 12.56 -11.32 -0.58
CA GLY A 3 11.58 -10.65 -1.42
C GLY A 3 11.39 -9.23 -0.93
N THR A 4 12.30 -8.34 -1.28
CA THR A 4 12.01 -6.91 -1.33
C THR A 4 10.79 -6.83 -2.23
N PHE A 5 9.62 -6.59 -1.63
CA PHE A 5 8.36 -6.47 -2.35
C PHE A 5 8.49 -5.20 -3.20
N GLN A 6 9.09 -5.36 -4.37
CA GLN A 6 9.23 -4.33 -5.38
C GLN A 6 7.83 -4.13 -5.93
N LEU A 7 7.11 -3.17 -5.35
CA LEU A 7 5.84 -2.68 -5.88
C LEU A 7 6.13 -1.92 -7.17
N LYS A 8 6.46 -2.69 -8.20
CA LYS A 8 6.28 -2.29 -9.58
C LYS A 8 4.84 -1.79 -9.65
N ASN A 9 4.66 -0.52 -10.01
CA ASN A 9 3.36 0.17 -10.19
C ASN A 9 2.88 1.09 -9.03
N ARG A 10 3.77 1.80 -8.31
CA ARG A 10 3.36 2.85 -7.35
C ARG A 10 2.42 3.88 -7.99
N ASP A 11 2.72 4.35 -9.20
CA ASP A 11 1.90 5.36 -9.90
C ASP A 11 0.51 4.83 -10.28
N GLU A 12 0.41 3.55 -10.64
CA GLU A 12 -0.87 2.89 -10.86
C GLU A 12 -1.70 2.82 -9.58
N LEU A 13 -1.06 2.48 -8.45
CA LEU A 13 -1.74 2.43 -7.17
C LEU A 13 -2.24 3.82 -6.75
N LYS A 14 -1.43 4.88 -6.96
CA LYS A 14 -1.87 6.26 -6.73
C LYS A 14 -3.10 6.60 -7.58
N ARG A 15 -3.06 6.32 -8.89
CA ARG A 15 -4.21 6.54 -9.78
C ARG A 15 -5.46 5.81 -9.30
N ARG A 16 -5.33 4.56 -8.86
CA ARG A 16 -6.43 3.78 -8.30
C ARG A 16 -6.95 4.37 -6.99
N MET A 17 -6.10 4.86 -6.10
CA MET A 17 -6.53 5.53 -4.87
C MET A 17 -7.31 6.81 -5.18
N LEU A 18 -6.83 7.62 -6.13
CA LEU A 18 -7.56 8.82 -6.58
C LEU A 18 -8.92 8.47 -7.20
N GLU A 19 -9.00 7.38 -7.96
CA GLU A 19 -10.24 6.92 -8.59
C GLU A 19 -11.25 6.37 -7.58
N VAL A 20 -10.83 5.52 -6.65
CA VAL A 20 -11.69 4.88 -5.65
C VAL A 20 -12.25 5.88 -4.65
N PHE A 21 -11.46 6.89 -4.26
CA PHE A 21 -11.85 7.88 -3.27
C PHE A 21 -12.28 9.23 -3.88
N ARG A 22 -12.52 9.26 -5.19
CA ARG A 22 -12.78 10.47 -5.98
C ARG A 22 -13.82 11.39 -5.36
N ASP A 23 -14.94 10.83 -4.91
CA ASP A 23 -16.06 11.60 -4.37
C ASP A 23 -15.71 12.17 -2.99
N GLN A 24 -15.03 11.38 -2.16
CA GLN A 24 -14.60 11.75 -0.81
C GLN A 24 -13.52 12.84 -0.83
N ILE A 25 -12.64 12.83 -1.85
CA ILE A 25 -11.54 13.80 -1.98
C ILE A 25 -11.84 14.94 -2.95
N SER A 26 -13.05 14.98 -3.53
CA SER A 26 -13.45 15.96 -4.56
C SER A 26 -13.38 17.42 -4.07
N GLY A 27 -13.52 17.65 -2.76
CA GLY A 27 -13.38 18.99 -2.15
C GLY A 27 -11.93 19.40 -1.85
N LEU A 28 -10.95 18.51 -1.97
CA LEU A 28 -9.56 18.81 -1.67
C LEU A 28 -8.88 19.53 -2.85
N PRO A 29 -7.93 20.44 -2.61
CA PRO A 29 -6.99 20.92 -3.63
C PRO A 29 -6.21 19.76 -4.27
N GLU A 30 -5.72 19.96 -5.50
CA GLU A 30 -4.96 18.94 -6.24
C GLU A 30 -3.77 18.40 -5.44
N ASP A 31 -2.93 19.30 -4.91
CA ASP A 31 -1.78 18.94 -4.09
C ASP A 31 -2.16 18.04 -2.89
N PHE A 32 -3.35 18.25 -2.31
CA PHE A 32 -3.82 17.48 -1.16
C PHE A 32 -4.34 16.11 -1.57
N ARG A 33 -4.91 15.97 -2.77
CA ARG A 33 -5.29 14.68 -3.35
C ARG A 33 -4.04 13.85 -3.67
N ASP A 34 -2.99 14.50 -4.14
CA ASP A 34 -1.70 13.85 -4.42
C ASP A 34 -1.03 13.35 -3.14
N ILE A 35 -1.01 14.16 -2.08
CA ILE A 35 -0.54 13.75 -0.75
C ILE A 35 -1.37 12.56 -0.25
N PHE A 36 -2.70 12.66 -0.33
CA PHE A 36 -3.59 11.56 0.06
C PHE A 36 -3.27 10.26 -0.68
N ALA A 37 -3.10 10.31 -2.01
CA ALA A 37 -2.79 9.14 -2.79
C ALA A 37 -1.43 8.54 -2.43
N ASP A 38 -0.41 9.37 -2.17
CA ASP A 38 0.90 8.91 -1.73
C ASP A 38 0.85 8.22 -0.36
N ASP A 39 0.18 8.84 0.61
CA ASP A 39 0.03 8.31 1.97
C ASP A 39 -0.74 6.99 1.99
N MET A 40 -1.85 6.90 1.23
CA MET A 40 -2.64 5.68 1.12
C MET A 40 -1.82 4.52 0.54
N VAL A 41 -1.04 4.79 -0.50
CA VAL A 41 -0.16 3.77 -1.08
C VAL A 41 0.92 3.37 -0.07
N THR A 42 1.56 4.33 0.60
CA THR A 42 2.57 4.04 1.63
C THR A 42 2.01 3.19 2.78
N ALA A 43 0.84 3.55 3.32
CA ALA A 43 0.18 2.80 4.38
C ALA A 43 -0.19 1.37 3.94
N PHE A 44 -0.73 1.22 2.73
CA PHE A 44 -1.06 -0.08 2.16
C PHE A 44 0.17 -0.98 2.01
N GLN A 45 1.26 -0.44 1.48
CA GLN A 45 2.51 -1.16 1.27
C GLN A 45 3.15 -1.59 2.59
N ASN A 46 3.18 -0.69 3.59
CA ASN A 46 3.65 -1.00 4.93
C ASN A 46 2.85 -2.14 5.56
N ARG A 47 1.52 -2.13 5.39
CA ARG A 47 0.66 -3.17 5.95
C ARG A 47 0.88 -4.52 5.28
N LEU A 48 1.01 -4.56 3.95
CA LEU A 48 1.32 -5.79 3.22
C LEU A 48 2.64 -6.39 3.70
N LEU A 49 3.69 -5.58 3.82
CA LEU A 49 5.00 -6.04 4.29
C LEU A 49 4.92 -6.71 5.66
N ILE A 50 4.24 -6.08 6.62
CA ILE A 50 4.07 -6.61 7.98
C ILE A 50 3.28 -7.93 7.95
N LEU A 51 2.17 -7.97 7.20
CA LEU A 51 1.33 -9.18 7.12
C LEU A 51 2.08 -10.35 6.48
N THR A 52 2.84 -10.11 5.41
CA THR A 52 3.68 -11.13 4.76
C THR A 52 4.77 -11.64 5.70
N LYS A 53 5.37 -10.76 6.50
CA LYS A 53 6.35 -11.14 7.52
C LYS A 53 5.73 -12.06 8.58
N ILE A 54 4.60 -11.65 9.17
CA ILE A 54 3.86 -12.44 10.17
C ILE A 54 3.46 -13.81 9.60
N GLN A 55 2.99 -13.86 8.34
CA GLN A 55 2.65 -15.13 7.69
C GLN A 55 3.85 -16.06 7.54
N SER A 56 5.01 -15.51 7.19
CA SER A 56 6.24 -16.28 7.01
C SER A 56 6.75 -16.85 8.33
N GLU A 57 6.71 -16.07 9.41
CA GLU A 57 7.10 -16.49 10.76
C GLU A 57 6.19 -17.62 11.29
N LYS A 58 4.87 -17.51 11.08
CA LYS A 58 3.91 -18.58 11.42
C LYS A 58 4.14 -19.89 10.67
N LEU A 59 4.67 -19.82 9.45
CA LEU A 59 4.98 -21.01 8.65
C LEU A 59 6.28 -21.69 9.09
N THR A 60 7.22 -20.94 9.70
CA THR A 60 8.45 -21.50 10.27
C THR A 60 8.20 -22.13 11.64
N GLU A 61 7.37 -21.53 12.49
CA GLU A 61 7.03 -22.08 13.82
C GLU A 61 6.24 -23.40 13.77
N LYS A 62 5.50 -23.68 12.69
CA LYS A 62 4.74 -24.93 12.52
C LYS A 62 5.57 -26.12 12.01
N LYS A 63 6.86 -25.91 11.72
CA LYS A 63 7.75 -26.95 11.17
C LYS A 63 8.68 -27.58 12.21
N ASP A 64 8.66 -27.07 13.45
CA ASP A 64 9.35 -27.62 14.61
C ASP A 64 8.35 -28.30 15.56
#